data_AF-A0A0B7IPM2-F1
#
_entry.id   AF-A0A0B7IPM2-F1
#
_cell.length_a   1.000
_cell.length_b   1.000
_cell.length_c   1.000
_cell.angle_alpha   90.00
_cell.angle_beta   90.00
_cell.angle_gamma   90.00
#
_symmetry.space_group_name_H-M   'P 1'
#
loop_
_entity.id
_entity.type
_entity.pdbx_description
1 polymer ?
#
loop_
_entity_poly.entity_id
_entity_poly.type
_entity_poly.pdbx_seq_one_letter_code
_entity_poly.pdbx_strand_id
1 'polypeptide(L)'
;MIAIVILSLCYIVVAFLVTEKNAEQTLSGYNTMSEEERKRVDIRTYIPFFKRFHLFLGISSFIGGTMILYFINEHWGILFTIFYPLVIYPYFIWKGKKSDNNTGLFH
;
A
#
# COMPACT_ATOMS: atom_id res chain seq x y z
N MET A 1 -8.27 20.27 -2.62
CA MET A 1 -7.61 20.08 -1.29
C MET A 1 -8.21 18.93 -0.47
N ILE A 2 -9.51 18.93 -0.16
CA ILE A 2 -10.15 17.92 0.71
C ILE A 2 -9.88 16.48 0.23
N ALA A 3 -10.03 16.21 -1.07
CA ALA A 3 -9.78 14.89 -1.65
C ALA A 3 -8.34 14.39 -1.44
N ILE A 4 -7.33 15.27 -1.58
CA ILE A 4 -5.92 14.94 -1.34
C ILE A 4 -5.71 14.53 0.11
N VAL A 5 -6.27 15.29 1.06
CA VAL A 5 -6.16 15.02 2.50
C VAL A 5 -6.81 13.69 2.85
N ILE A 6 -8.08 13.50 2.46
CA ILE A 6 -8.85 12.30 2.78
C ILE A 6 -8.14 11.06 2.22
N LEU A 7 -7.78 11.07 0.93
CA LEU A 7 -7.18 9.90 0.31
C LEU A 7 -5.81 9.57 0.90
N SER A 8 -4.98 10.58 1.17
CA SER A 8 -3.67 10.39 1.81
C SER A 8 -3.81 9.80 3.20
N LEU A 9 -4.78 10.28 4.00
CA LEU A 9 -5.08 9.73 5.31
C LEU A 9 -5.61 8.31 5.22
N CYS A 10 -6.46 7.97 4.25
CA CYS A 10 -6.91 6.60 4.02
C CYS A 10 -5.72 5.66 3.82
N TYR A 11 -4.73 6.02 3.00
CA TYR A 11 -3.53 5.20 2.84
C TYR A 11 -2.73 5.05 4.13
N ILE A 12 -2.55 6.13 4.89
CA ILE A 12 -1.85 6.08 6.18
C ILE A 12 -2.60 5.17 7.15
N VAL A 13 -3.93 5.27 7.25
CA VAL A 13 -4.75 4.41 8.11
C VAL A 13 -4.62 2.95 7.70
N VAL A 14 -4.69 2.64 6.41
CA VAL A 14 -4.51 1.27 5.88
C VAL A 14 -3.18 0.68 6.34
N ALA A 15 -2.10 1.47 6.44
CA ALA A 15 -0.79 1.03 6.92
C ALA A 15 -0.82 0.41 8.34
N PHE A 16 -1.85 0.69 9.13
CA PHE A 16 -2.02 0.17 10.50
C PHE A 16 -3.19 -0.80 10.65
N LEU A 17 -4.00 -1.03 9.61
CA LEU A 17 -5.13 -1.97 9.68
C LEU A 17 -4.66 -3.45 9.69
N VAL A 18 -3.53 -3.74 9.05
CA VAL A 18 -3.00 -5.10 8.94
C VAL A 18 -1.90 -5.33 9.99
N THR A 19 -2.05 -6.38 10.77
CA THR A 19 -1.14 -6.83 11.84
C THR A 19 -0.93 -8.34 11.74
N GLU A 20 0.07 -8.88 12.41
CA GLU A 20 0.27 -10.34 12.48
C GLU A 20 -0.98 -11.07 13.02
N LYS A 21 -1.70 -10.47 13.96
CA LYS A 21 -2.88 -11.07 14.61
C LYS A 21 -4.09 -11.21 13.69
N ASN A 22 -4.29 -10.27 12.77
CA ASN A 22 -5.48 -10.21 11.90
C ASN A 22 -5.16 -10.44 10.42
N ALA A 23 -3.90 -10.71 10.08
CA ALA A 23 -3.44 -10.91 8.71
C ALA A 23 -4.25 -12.00 7.98
N GLU A 24 -4.55 -13.12 8.66
CA GLU A 24 -5.35 -14.23 8.13
C GLU A 24 -6.72 -13.78 7.63
N GLN A 25 -7.38 -12.90 8.35
CA GLN A 25 -8.72 -12.44 8.00
C GLN A 25 -8.68 -11.28 7.00
N THR A 26 -7.62 -10.47 7.04
CA THR A 26 -7.56 -9.18 6.35
C THR A 26 -6.89 -9.28 4.97
N LEU A 27 -5.90 -10.15 4.82
CA LEU A 27 -5.17 -10.33 3.56
C LEU A 27 -5.82 -11.45 2.76
N SER A 28 -6.59 -11.11 1.72
CA SER A 28 -7.35 -12.10 0.94
C SER A 28 -6.50 -13.25 0.40
N GLY A 29 -5.30 -12.97 -0.11
CA GLY A 29 -4.38 -14.02 -0.57
C GLY A 29 -3.95 -14.98 0.55
N TYR A 30 -3.69 -14.46 1.74
CA TYR A 30 -3.33 -15.26 2.91
C TYR A 30 -4.55 -15.98 3.52
N ASN A 31 -5.74 -15.37 3.46
CA ASN A 31 -7.02 -15.94 3.88
C ASN A 31 -7.36 -17.20 3.07
N THR A 32 -7.16 -17.15 1.75
CA THR A 32 -7.47 -18.26 0.84
C THR A 32 -6.46 -19.41 0.88
N MET A 33 -5.31 -19.23 1.52
CA MET A 33 -4.28 -20.26 1.65
C MET A 33 -4.69 -21.34 2.65
N SER A 34 -4.37 -22.59 2.34
CA SER A 34 -4.39 -23.70 3.29
C SER A 34 -3.42 -23.45 4.46
N GLU A 35 -3.62 -24.12 5.59
CA GLU A 35 -2.71 -23.98 6.75
C GLU A 35 -1.25 -24.31 6.39
N GLU A 36 -1.04 -25.32 5.52
CA GLU A 36 0.31 -25.71 5.08
C GLU A 36 0.97 -24.68 4.15
N GLU A 37 0.19 -23.97 3.34
CA GLU A 37 0.68 -22.83 2.55
C GLU A 37 1.03 -21.65 3.43
N ARG A 38 0.17 -21.34 4.41
CA ARG A 38 0.40 -20.23 5.35
C ARG A 38 1.65 -20.40 6.18
N LYS A 39 1.99 -21.63 6.59
CA LYS A 39 3.25 -21.92 7.31
C LYS A 39 4.50 -21.58 6.51
N ARG A 40 4.40 -21.50 5.18
CA ARG A 40 5.51 -21.11 4.29
C ARG A 40 5.62 -19.61 4.09
N VAL A 41 4.63 -18.83 4.57
CA VAL A 41 4.60 -17.38 4.44
C VAL A 41 5.30 -16.71 5.61
N ASP A 42 6.30 -15.87 5.35
CA ASP A 42 6.89 -15.01 6.37
C ASP A 42 6.05 -13.73 6.55
N ILE A 43 4.94 -13.89 7.28
CA ILE A 43 4.04 -12.78 7.58
C ILE A 43 4.72 -11.67 8.42
N ARG A 44 5.70 -12.04 9.26
CA ARG A 44 6.42 -11.10 10.13
C ARG A 44 7.25 -10.12 9.31
N THR A 45 7.81 -10.56 8.18
CA THR A 45 8.53 -9.68 7.25
C THR A 45 7.57 -8.91 6.33
N TYR A 46 6.43 -9.51 5.95
CA TYR A 46 5.45 -8.86 5.07
C TYR A 46 4.76 -7.66 5.72
N ILE A 47 4.35 -7.74 6.99
CA ILE A 47 3.60 -6.66 7.66
C ILE A 47 4.38 -5.33 7.68
N PRO A 48 5.67 -5.28 8.07
CA PRO A 48 6.49 -4.08 7.96
C PRO A 48 6.63 -3.56 6.52
N PHE A 49 6.73 -4.44 5.53
CA PHE A 49 6.79 -4.05 4.11
C PHE A 49 5.49 -3.37 3.66
N PHE A 50 4.34 -3.97 3.95
CA PHE A 50 3.02 -3.42 3.68
C PHE A 50 2.81 -2.06 4.34
N LYS A 51 3.21 -1.93 5.61
CA LYS A 51 3.11 -0.69 6.38
C LYS A 51 3.99 0.42 5.79
N ARG A 52 5.26 0.14 5.49
CA ARG A 52 6.18 1.12 4.88
C ARG A 52 5.67 1.60 3.53
N PHE A 53 5.11 0.69 2.72
CA PHE A 53 4.52 1.04 1.44
C PHE A 53 3.34 2.01 1.58
N HIS A 54 2.36 1.70 2.42
CA HIS A 54 1.17 2.54 2.58
C HIS A 54 1.48 3.89 3.26
N LEU A 55 2.45 3.93 4.18
CA LEU A 55 2.97 5.19 4.73
C LEU A 55 3.65 6.03 3.63
N PHE A 56 4.52 5.41 2.82
CA PHE A 56 5.14 6.09 1.70
C PHE A 56 4.09 6.62 0.72
N LEU A 57 3.11 5.79 0.33
CA LEU A 57 2.04 6.17 -0.58
C LEU A 57 1.23 7.34 -0.04
N GLY A 58 0.79 7.29 1.22
CA GLY A 58 0.05 8.38 1.85
C GLY A 58 0.83 9.69 1.96
N ILE A 59 2.07 9.64 2.44
CA ILE A 59 2.92 10.84 2.60
C ILE A 59 3.27 11.45 1.24
N SER A 60 3.69 10.63 0.27
CA SER A 60 4.03 11.09 -1.08
C SER A 60 2.80 11.59 -1.84
N SER A 61 1.61 11.00 -1.64
CA SER A 61 0.36 11.49 -2.22
C SER A 61 -0.01 12.86 -1.66
N PHE A 62 0.14 13.06 -0.34
CA PHE A 62 -0.13 14.34 0.29
C PHE A 62 0.82 15.42 -0.19
N ILE A 63 2.13 15.15 -0.18
CA ILE A 63 3.16 16.10 -0.62
C ILE A 63 3.00 16.40 -2.11
N GLY A 64 2.97 15.38 -2.96
CA GLY A 64 2.87 15.54 -4.41
C GLY A 64 1.58 16.21 -4.85
N GLY A 65 0.43 15.77 -4.30
CA GLY A 65 -0.87 16.36 -4.62
C GLY A 65 -0.96 17.82 -4.19
N THR A 66 -0.46 18.14 -2.99
CA THR A 66 -0.42 19.52 -2.47
C THR A 66 0.53 20.41 -3.28
N MET A 67 1.73 19.90 -3.64
CA MET A 67 2.67 20.64 -4.47
C MET A 67 2.08 20.97 -5.84
N ILE A 68 1.47 19.99 -6.52
CA ILE A 68 0.87 20.22 -7.84
C ILE A 68 -0.32 21.18 -7.75
N LEU A 69 -1.15 21.05 -6.71
CA LEU A 69 -2.28 21.95 -6.46
C LEU A 69 -1.84 23.41 -6.35
N TYR A 70 -0.78 23.70 -5.58
CA TYR A 70 -0.33 25.06 -5.32
C TYR A 70 0.62 25.64 -6.36
N PHE A 71 1.47 24.82 -6.99
CA PHE A 71 2.48 25.28 -7.94
C PHE A 71 2.09 25.13 -9.41
N ILE A 72 1.05 24.34 -9.73
CA ILE A 72 0.59 24.12 -11.10
C ILE A 72 -0.87 24.56 -11.25
N ASN A 73 -1.82 23.75 -10.77
CA ASN A 73 -3.24 24.08 -10.60
C ASN A 73 -4.03 22.88 -10.02
N GLU A 74 -5.29 23.13 -9.70
CA GLU A 74 -6.21 22.14 -9.15
C GLU A 74 -6.45 20.93 -10.06
N HIS A 75 -6.62 21.14 -11.36
CA HIS A 75 -6.90 20.06 -12.30
C HIS A 75 -5.78 19.00 -12.29
N TRP A 76 -4.52 19.44 -12.37
CA TRP A 76 -3.38 18.53 -12.29
C TRP A 76 -3.23 17.89 -10.91
N GLY A 77 -3.54 18.61 -9.82
CA GLY A 77 -3.49 18.07 -8.47
C GLY A 77 -4.48 16.92 -8.27
N ILE A 78 -5.69 17.06 -8.82
CA ILE A 78 -6.72 16.02 -8.82
C ILE A 78 -6.28 14.83 -9.68
N LEU A 79 -5.80 15.06 -10.91
CA LEU A 79 -5.30 13.98 -11.77
C LEU A 79 -4.18 13.19 -11.09
N PHE A 80 -3.20 13.86 -10.51
CA PHE A 80 -2.14 13.20 -9.76
C PHE A 80 -2.70 12.32 -8.64
N THR A 81 -3.66 12.83 -7.87
CA THR A 81 -4.29 12.11 -6.76
C THR A 81 -4.92 10.78 -7.21
N ILE A 82 -5.49 10.73 -8.41
CA ILE A 82 -6.13 9.54 -8.98
C ILE A 82 -5.11 8.59 -9.61
N PHE A 83 -4.20 9.11 -10.44
CA PHE A 83 -3.31 8.28 -11.25
C PHE A 83 -2.06 7.79 -10.51
N TYR A 84 -1.57 8.56 -9.54
CA TYR A 84 -0.36 8.20 -8.80
C TYR A 84 -0.47 6.84 -8.09
N PRO A 85 -1.54 6.53 -7.33
CA PRO A 85 -1.72 5.21 -6.74
C PRO A 85 -1.77 4.09 -7.79
N LEU A 86 -2.42 4.31 -8.94
CA LEU A 86 -2.53 3.32 -10.02
C LEU A 86 -1.18 2.90 -10.59
N VAL A 87 -0.18 3.79 -10.57
CA VAL A 87 1.19 3.49 -11.01
C VAL A 87 2.00 2.83 -9.88
N ILE A 88 1.80 3.29 -8.64
CA ILE A 88 2.59 2.85 -7.49
C ILE A 88 2.20 1.44 -7.00
N TYR A 89 0.93 1.04 -7.09
CA TYR A 89 0.49 -0.31 -6.70
C TYR A 89 1.13 -1.43 -7.56
N PRO A 90 1.16 -1.36 -8.90
CA PRO A 90 1.89 -2.32 -9.73
C PRO A 90 3.38 -2.42 -9.38
N TYR A 91 4.04 -1.29 -9.11
CA TYR A 91 5.44 -1.28 -8.65
C TYR A 91 5.60 -2.01 -7.32
N PHE A 92 4.67 -1.81 -6.37
CA PHE A 92 4.66 -2.52 -5.09
C PHE A 92 4.49 -4.02 -5.25
N ILE A 93 3.54 -4.47 -6.08
CA ILE A 93 3.33 -5.89 -6.35
C ILE A 93 4.60 -6.50 -6.98
N TRP A 94 5.19 -5.83 -7.98
CA TRP A 94 6.43 -6.29 -8.60
C TRP A 94 7.60 -6.37 -7.61
N LYS A 95 7.78 -5.34 -6.78
CA LYS A 95 8.82 -5.31 -5.74
C LYS A 95 8.56 -6.37 -4.66
N GLY A 96 7.30 -6.57 -4.29
CA GLY A 96 6.83 -7.61 -3.40
C GLY A 96 7.22 -8.99 -3.92
N LYS A 97 6.86 -9.32 -5.17
CA LYS A 97 7.25 -10.56 -5.86
C LYS A 97 8.75 -10.78 -5.93
N LYS A 98 9.55 -9.74 -6.19
CA LYS A 98 11.01 -9.84 -6.18
C LYS A 98 11.58 -10.10 -4.78
N SER A 99 10.93 -9.55 -3.76
CA SER A 99 11.25 -9.81 -2.34
C SER A 99 10.68 -11.15 -1.85
N ASP A 100 9.76 -11.75 -2.60
CA ASP A 100 8.98 -12.95 -2.25
C ASP A 100 9.79 -14.24 -2.29
N ASN A 101 11.05 -14.16 -2.73
CA ASN A 101 12.04 -15.20 -2.46
C ASN A 101 12.17 -15.51 -0.95
N ASN A 102 11.67 -14.64 -0.06
CA ASN A 102 11.65 -14.83 1.39
C ASN A 102 10.26 -14.84 2.06
N THR A 103 9.16 -14.45 1.40
CA THR A 103 7.85 -14.25 2.07
C THR A 103 6.71 -15.17 1.62
N GLY A 104 6.78 -15.79 0.45
CA GLY A 104 5.78 -16.71 -0.09
C GLY A 104 4.33 -16.18 -0.26
N LEU A 105 4.08 -14.88 -0.16
CA LEU A 105 2.72 -14.29 -0.14
C LEU A 105 2.18 -13.99 -1.56
N PHE A 106 3.06 -13.84 -2.55
CA PHE A 106 2.70 -13.44 -3.91
C PHE A 106 2.90 -14.54 -4.97
N HIS A 107 2.98 -15.80 -4.51
CA HIS A 107 3.02 -17.01 -5.33
C HIS A 107 1.78 -17.17 -6.22
#